data_AF-A0AAJ7SA98-F1
#
_entry.id   AF-A0AAJ7SA98-F1
#
_cell.length_a   1.000
_cell.length_b   1.000
_cell.length_c   1.000
_cell.angle_alpha   90.00
_cell.angle_beta   90.00
_cell.angle_gamma   90.00
#
_symmetry.space_group_name_H-M   'P 1'
#
loop_
_entity.id
_entity.type
_entity.pdbx_description
1 polymer ?
#
loop_
_entity_poly.entity_id
_entity_poly.type
_entity_poly.pdbx_seq_one_letter_code
_entity_poly.pdbx_strand_id
1 'polypeptide(L)'
;MMTPILIFTSFLLLTFSYNCRAQNSHCKANYECPPDHCCVLGGVRYSVPQCVPLLGKGDTCRPGSNITISGDLAYPDGSTLAVEEVHYILCPCGDKLVCDSEKGVCM
;
A
#
# COMPACT_ATOMS: atom_id res chain seq x y z
N MET A 1 -5.77 -23.81 -49.79
CA MET A 1 -6.56 -24.38 -48.67
C MET A 1 -5.59 -25.21 -47.84
N MET A 2 -5.34 -25.05 -46.54
CA MET A 2 -5.84 -24.17 -45.48
C MET A 2 -4.84 -24.31 -44.30
N THR A 3 -4.20 -23.21 -43.91
CA THR A 3 -3.67 -22.83 -42.57
C THR A 3 -3.13 -23.87 -41.57
N PRO A 4 -1.86 -23.71 -41.11
CA PRO A 4 -1.41 -24.14 -39.78
C PRO A 4 -0.98 -22.95 -38.90
N ILE A 5 -1.64 -21.79 -39.02
CA ILE A 5 -1.29 -20.57 -38.27
C ILE A 5 -2.14 -20.42 -36.99
N LEU A 6 -3.26 -21.15 -36.89
CA LEU A 6 -4.27 -20.94 -35.84
C LEU A 6 -3.97 -21.62 -34.49
N ILE A 7 -2.93 -22.46 -34.39
CA ILE A 7 -2.67 -23.21 -33.15
C ILE A 7 -1.73 -22.42 -32.22
N PHE A 8 -0.83 -21.57 -32.75
CA PHE A 8 0.14 -20.83 -31.95
C PHE A 8 -0.42 -19.54 -31.34
N THR A 9 -1.45 -18.94 -31.93
CA THR A 9 -2.07 -17.70 -31.42
C THR A 9 -3.01 -17.95 -30.23
N SER A 10 -3.43 -19.20 -30.00
CA SER A 10 -4.39 -19.53 -28.95
C SER A 10 -3.77 -19.65 -27.54
N PHE A 11 -2.44 -19.75 -27.42
CA PHE A 11 -1.77 -19.88 -26.12
C PHE A 11 -1.38 -18.54 -25.47
N LEU A 12 -1.46 -17.43 -26.21
CA LEU A 12 -0.99 -16.11 -25.77
C LEU A 12 -2.09 -15.21 -25.17
N LEU A 13 -3.34 -15.68 -25.09
CA LEU A 13 -4.48 -14.86 -24.66
C LEU A 13 -5.13 -15.29 -23.34
N LEU A 14 -4.58 -16.27 -22.61
CA LEU A 14 -5.25 -16.85 -21.43
C LEU A 14 -4.57 -16.67 -20.08
N THR A 15 -3.61 -15.74 -19.93
CA THR A 15 -3.09 -15.42 -18.58
C THR A 15 -2.81 -13.94 -18.36
N PHE A 16 -3.69 -13.05 -18.82
CA PHE A 16 -3.93 -11.84 -18.03
C PHE A 16 -5.04 -12.18 -17.04
N SER A 17 -4.67 -12.97 -16.03
CA SER A 17 -5.43 -13.04 -14.80
C SER A 17 -5.31 -11.65 -14.19
N TYR A 18 -6.21 -10.74 -14.60
CA TYR A 18 -6.46 -9.52 -13.86
C TYR A 18 -6.93 -10.00 -12.50
N ASN A 19 -5.99 -10.10 -11.56
CA ASN A 19 -6.28 -10.26 -10.15
C ASN A 19 -7.02 -8.98 -9.75
N CYS A 20 -8.33 -8.95 -10.00
CA CYS A 20 -9.23 -8.11 -9.24
C CYS A 20 -9.31 -8.77 -7.85
N ARG A 21 -8.17 -8.79 -7.14
CA ARG A 21 -8.15 -9.04 -5.72
C ARG A 21 -8.97 -7.87 -5.20
N ALA A 22 -10.17 -8.13 -4.70
CA ALA A 22 -10.89 -7.17 -3.89
C ALA A 22 -9.88 -6.77 -2.82
N GLN A 23 -9.23 -5.62 -3.02
CA GLN A 23 -8.18 -5.17 -2.13
C GLN A 23 -8.96 -4.82 -0.88
N ASN A 24 -8.91 -5.71 0.10
CA ASN A 24 -9.26 -5.34 1.45
C ASN A 24 -8.43 -4.08 1.69
N SER A 25 -9.11 -2.94 1.71
CA SER A 25 -8.44 -1.66 1.93
C SER A 25 -7.75 -1.68 3.29
N HIS A 26 -8.19 -2.57 4.19
CA HIS A 26 -7.62 -2.80 5.49
C HIS A 26 -6.38 -3.69 5.46
N CYS A 27 -5.41 -3.34 6.30
CA CYS A 27 -4.16 -4.06 6.46
C CYS A 27 -3.77 -4.14 7.94
N LYS A 28 -2.92 -5.09 8.27
CA LYS A 28 -2.30 -5.23 9.59
C LYS A 28 -0.78 -5.04 9.55
N ALA A 29 -0.19 -5.21 8.37
CA ALA A 29 1.23 -5.03 8.12
C ALA A 29 1.49 -4.54 6.70
N ASN A 30 2.65 -3.92 6.48
CA ASN A 30 3.04 -3.37 5.18
C ASN A 30 3.09 -4.41 4.06
N TYR A 31 3.55 -5.64 4.35
CA TYR A 31 3.67 -6.70 3.34
C TYR A 31 2.32 -7.19 2.79
N GLU A 32 1.20 -6.84 3.43
CA GLU A 32 -0.15 -7.14 2.95
C GLU A 32 -0.57 -6.20 1.81
N CYS A 33 0.10 -5.06 1.65
CA CYS A 33 -0.17 -4.06 0.63
C CYS A 33 0.59 -4.32 -0.68
N PRO A 34 0.10 -3.81 -1.82
CA PRO A 34 0.84 -3.79 -3.07
C PRO A 34 2.21 -3.07 -2.96
N PRO A 35 3.17 -3.34 -3.87
CA PRO A 35 4.52 -2.76 -3.80
C PRO A 35 4.60 -1.23 -3.82
N ASP A 36 3.61 -0.57 -4.42
CA ASP A 36 3.49 0.89 -4.54
C ASP A 36 2.58 1.50 -3.45
N HIS A 37 2.27 0.73 -2.40
CA HIS A 37 1.43 1.13 -1.28
C HIS A 37 2.13 0.84 0.05
N CYS A 38 1.66 1.49 1.11
CA CYS A 38 2.01 1.13 2.48
C CYS A 38 0.75 1.03 3.35
N CYS A 39 0.87 0.33 4.47
CA CYS A 39 -0.19 0.20 5.47
C CYS A 39 -0.15 1.39 6.42
N VAL A 40 -1.20 2.21 6.46
CA VAL A 40 -1.27 3.43 7.28
C VAL A 40 -2.36 3.34 8.33
N LEU A 41 -2.01 3.58 9.59
CA LEU A 41 -2.95 3.91 10.65
C LEU A 41 -3.23 5.42 10.65
N GLY A 42 -4.50 5.78 10.44
CA GLY A 42 -4.96 7.17 10.51
C GLY A 42 -4.81 7.79 11.90
N GLY A 43 -4.68 9.13 11.94
CA GLY A 43 -4.53 9.89 13.20
C GLY A 43 -5.82 10.11 13.99
N VAL A 44 -6.96 9.61 13.51
CA VAL A 44 -8.25 9.70 14.22
C VAL A 44 -8.45 8.50 15.14
N ARG A 45 -9.16 8.68 16.26
CA ARG A 45 -9.41 7.59 17.22
C ARG A 45 -10.13 6.43 16.54
N TYR A 46 -9.70 5.21 16.87
CA TYR A 46 -10.26 3.97 16.34
C TYR A 46 -10.16 3.85 14.81
N SER A 47 -9.18 4.52 14.20
CA SER A 47 -8.84 4.29 12.81
C SER A 47 -8.48 2.82 12.60
N VAL A 48 -8.98 2.23 11.53
CA VAL A 48 -8.52 0.92 11.06
C VAL A 48 -7.43 1.15 10.03
N PRO A 49 -6.25 0.50 10.11
CA PRO A 49 -5.19 0.72 9.16
C PRO A 49 -5.61 0.34 7.74
N GLN A 50 -5.10 1.07 6.75
CA GLN A 50 -5.43 0.86 5.35
C GLN A 50 -4.23 0.94 4.40
N CYS A 51 -4.26 0.16 3.32
CA CYS A 51 -3.30 0.28 2.24
C CYS A 51 -3.59 1.54 1.42
N VAL A 52 -2.62 2.46 1.38
CA VAL A 52 -2.70 3.69 0.57
C VAL A 52 -1.42 3.84 -0.26
N PRO A 53 -1.47 4.55 -1.40
CA PRO A 53 -0.28 4.72 -2.24
C PRO A 53 0.88 5.39 -1.50
N LEU A 54 2.11 5.05 -1.89
CA LEU A 54 3.30 5.79 -1.48
C LEU A 54 3.24 7.25 -1.96
N LEU A 55 3.90 8.17 -1.24
CA LEU A 55 3.88 9.58 -1.59
C LEU A 55 4.71 9.85 -2.86
N GLY A 56 4.12 10.54 -3.81
CA GLY A 56 4.73 10.94 -5.07
C GLY A 56 5.54 12.23 -4.95
N LYS A 57 6.26 12.57 -6.02
CA LYS A 57 7.05 13.80 -6.09
C LYS A 57 6.16 15.04 -5.92
N GLY A 58 6.54 15.92 -4.99
CA GLY A 58 5.79 17.13 -4.66
C GLY A 58 4.69 16.92 -3.61
N ASP A 59 4.37 15.67 -3.25
CA ASP A 59 3.43 15.40 -2.17
C ASP A 59 4.01 15.83 -0.83
N THR A 60 3.14 16.34 0.05
CA THR A 60 3.52 16.70 1.40
C THR A 60 3.97 15.48 2.18
N CYS A 61 5.16 15.54 2.73
CA CYS A 61 5.75 14.50 3.56
C CYS A 61 6.15 15.07 4.91
N ARG A 62 6.28 14.19 5.90
CA ARG A 62 6.84 14.53 7.21
C ARG A 62 8.25 13.95 7.31
N PRO A 63 9.27 14.74 7.70
CA PRO A 63 10.59 14.19 8.00
C PRO A 63 10.47 13.07 9.04
N GLY A 64 10.99 11.89 8.71
CA GLY A 64 10.78 10.69 9.53
C GLY A 64 9.45 9.98 9.31
N SER A 65 8.76 10.17 8.18
CA SER A 65 7.56 9.39 7.77
C SER A 65 7.80 7.87 7.71
N ASN A 66 9.06 7.44 7.76
CA ASN A 66 9.44 6.03 7.84
C ASN A 66 9.21 5.41 9.24
N ILE A 67 8.73 6.19 10.21
CA ILE A 67 8.37 5.67 11.53
C ILE A 67 7.15 4.75 11.37
N THR A 68 7.33 3.51 11.81
CA THR A 68 6.28 2.51 11.90
C THR A 68 5.90 2.26 13.36
N ILE A 69 4.70 1.73 13.56
CA ILE A 69 4.16 1.33 14.85
C ILE A 69 3.77 -0.15 14.81
N SER A 70 4.01 -0.82 15.93
CA SER A 70 3.61 -2.22 16.16
C SER A 70 2.93 -2.30 17.52
N GLY A 71 1.94 -3.19 17.65
CA GLY A 71 1.22 -3.41 18.91
C GLY A 71 -0.25 -3.71 18.70
N ASP A 72 -1.03 -3.64 19.78
CA ASP A 72 -2.45 -3.95 19.76
C ASP A 72 -3.29 -2.67 19.75
N LEU A 73 -4.13 -2.51 18.73
CA LEU A 73 -5.13 -1.45 18.66
C LEU A 73 -6.43 -1.93 19.30
N ALA A 74 -6.88 -1.25 20.35
CA ALA A 74 -8.15 -1.53 21.02
C ALA A 74 -9.30 -0.69 20.43
N TYR A 75 -10.43 -1.34 20.15
CA TYR A 75 -11.61 -0.72 19.56
C TYR A 75 -12.78 -0.64 20.56
N PRO A 76 -13.78 0.24 20.31
CA PRO A 76 -14.88 0.46 21.25
C PRO A 76 -15.79 -0.74 21.49
N ASP A 77 -15.81 -1.70 20.57
CA ASP A 77 -16.56 -2.96 20.67
C ASP A 77 -15.84 -3.99 21.56
N GLY A 78 -14.67 -3.65 22.12
CA GLY A 78 -13.83 -4.54 22.91
C GLY A 78 -12.94 -5.44 22.07
N SER A 79 -12.98 -5.34 20.73
CA SER A 79 -12.06 -6.07 19.88
C SER A 79 -10.66 -5.45 19.91
N THR A 80 -9.65 -6.28 19.63
CA THR A 80 -8.27 -5.86 19.48
C THR A 80 -7.73 -6.28 18.11
N LEU A 81 -6.85 -5.44 17.55
CA LEU A 81 -6.16 -5.71 16.29
C LEU A 81 -4.66 -5.59 16.50
N ALA A 82 -3.96 -6.72 16.43
CA ALA A 82 -2.51 -6.73 16.36
C ALA A 82 -2.05 -6.16 15.00
N VAL A 83 -1.17 -5.16 15.04
CA VAL A 83 -0.54 -4.54 13.88
C VAL A 83 0.98 -4.63 13.98
N GLU A 84 1.63 -4.73 12.83
CA GLU A 84 3.08 -4.88 12.71
C GLU A 84 3.61 -3.94 11.64
N GLU A 85 4.55 -3.08 12.03
CA GLU A 85 5.26 -2.16 11.13
C GLU A 85 4.34 -1.30 10.25
N VAL A 86 3.21 -0.83 10.80
CA VAL A 86 2.28 0.05 10.07
C VAL A 86 2.73 1.50 10.19
N HIS A 87 2.62 2.28 9.12
CA HIS A 87 2.95 3.71 9.13
C HIS A 87 1.89 4.52 9.86
N TYR A 88 2.30 5.61 10.51
CA TYR A 88 1.37 6.51 11.19
C TYR A 88 1.08 7.76 10.35
N ILE A 89 -0.19 7.99 10.03
CA ILE A 89 -0.76 9.13 9.28
C ILE A 89 -0.36 9.20 7.80
N LEU A 90 0.91 9.00 7.44
CA LEU A 90 1.41 9.14 6.08
C LEU A 90 2.26 7.94 5.67
N CYS A 91 2.18 7.55 4.40
CA CYS A 91 3.18 6.69 3.79
C CYS A 91 4.53 7.40 3.67
N PRO A 92 5.63 6.65 3.50
CA PRO A 92 6.89 7.23 3.09
C PRO A 92 6.82 7.72 1.64
N CYS A 93 7.81 8.52 1.25
CA CYS A 93 8.04 8.84 -0.15
C CYS A 93 8.28 7.55 -0.94
N GLY A 94 7.74 7.51 -2.16
CA GLY A 94 7.93 6.40 -3.08
C GLY A 94 9.37 6.23 -3.53
N ASP A 95 9.60 5.20 -4.35
CA ASP A 95 10.94 4.79 -4.75
C ASP A 95 11.81 5.95 -5.24
N LYS A 96 13.01 6.04 -4.65
CA LYS A 96 14.06 7.02 -4.97
C LYS A 96 13.73 8.48 -4.65
N LEU A 97 12.62 8.73 -3.96
CA LEU A 97 12.28 10.06 -3.44
C LEU A 97 12.65 10.14 -1.97
N VAL A 98 13.09 11.32 -1.55
CA VAL A 98 13.37 11.62 -0.14
C VAL A 98 12.50 12.77 0.31
N CYS A 99 12.02 12.71 1.55
CA CYS A 99 11.32 13.83 2.15
C CYS A 99 12.31 14.96 2.45
N ASP A 100 12.21 16.07 1.71
CA ASP A 100 13.03 17.25 1.98
C ASP A 100 12.58 17.90 3.29
N SER A 101 13.52 18.01 4.23
CA SER A 101 13.23 18.50 5.58
C SER A 101 12.93 19.99 5.66
N GLU A 102 13.34 20.78 4.67
CA GLU A 102 13.10 22.22 4.63
C GLU A 102 11.75 22.54 3.99
N LYS A 103 11.39 21.82 2.92
CA LYS A 103 10.18 22.06 2.12
C LYS A 103 9.00 21.20 2.54
N GLY A 104 9.24 20.07 3.21
CA GLY A 104 8.19 19.12 3.60
C GLY A 104 7.52 18.46 2.41
N VAL A 105 8.27 18.19 1.33
CA VAL A 105 7.76 17.51 0.12
C VAL A 105 8.73 16.43 -0.35
N CYS A 106 8.19 15.39 -0.99
CA CYS A 106 9.01 14.35 -1.60
C CYS A 106 9.72 14.87 -2.86
N MET A 107 11.03 14.65 -2.98
CA MET A 107 11.84 15.07 -4.13
C MET A 107 12.87 14.05 -4.57
#